data_AF-A0A847YHG5-F1
#
_entry.id   AF-A0A847YHG5-F1
#
_cell.length_a   1.000
_cell.length_b   1.000
_cell.length_c   1.000
_cell.angle_alpha   90.00
_cell.angle_beta   90.00
_cell.angle_gamma   90.00
#
_symmetry.space_group_name_H-M   'P 1'
#
loop_
_entity.id
_entity.type
_entity.pdbx_description
1 polymer ?
#
loop_
_entity_poly.entity_id
_entity_poly.type
_entity_poly.pdbx_seq_one_letter_code
_entity_poly.pdbx_strand_id
1 'polypeptide(L)' 'EMTQNSMRQFWSREEVDARLKDIMVRIHESCTEYGRKGEYIDYVTGANIAGFVKVADAMMAQGVV' A
#
# COMPACT_ATOMS: atom_id res chain seq x y z
N GLU A 1 3.10 -14.14 2.09
CA GLU A 1 2.86 -15.52 1.62
C GLU A 1 3.29 -15.75 0.17
N MET A 2 2.65 -15.12 -0.83
CA MET A 2 3.01 -15.30 -2.26
C MET A 2 4.51 -15.12 -2.57
N THR A 3 5.14 -14.08 -2.00
CA THR A 3 6.58 -13.82 -2.17
C THR A 3 7.45 -14.97 -1.64
N GLN A 4 7.14 -15.51 -0.45
CA GLN A 4 7.85 -16.65 0.15
C GLN A 4 7.74 -17.90 -0.74
N ASN A 5 6.53 -18.21 -1.24
CA ASN A 5 6.30 -19.34 -2.14
C ASN A 5 7.06 -19.18 -3.47
N SER A 6 7.03 -17.99 -4.07
CA SER A 6 7.69 -17.72 -5.36
C SER A 6 9.21 -17.83 -5.28
N MET A 7 9.81 -17.41 -4.16
CA MET A 7 11.26 -17.41 -3.95
C MET A 7 11.77 -18.67 -3.27
N ARG A 8 10.88 -19.61 -2.88
CA ARG A 8 11.20 -20.77 -2.03
C ARG A 8 11.99 -20.38 -0.77
N GLN A 9 11.66 -19.23 -0.20
CA GLN A 9 12.28 -18.70 1.02
C GLN A 9 11.28 -18.76 2.16
N PHE A 10 11.73 -19.20 3.33
CA PHE A 10 10.97 -19.16 4.56
C PHE A 10 11.54 -18.04 5.43
N TRP A 11 10.71 -17.06 5.76
CA TRP A 11 11.08 -15.99 6.68
C TRP A 11 10.76 -16.38 8.12
N SER A 12 11.54 -15.85 9.06
CA SER A 12 11.20 -15.96 10.48
C SER A 12 9.93 -15.16 10.77
N ARG A 13 9.30 -15.44 11.92
CA ARG A 13 8.13 -14.68 12.37
C ARG A 13 8.44 -13.19 12.52
N GLU A 14 9.62 -12.88 13.05
CA GLU A 14 10.10 -11.53 13.29
C GLU A 14 10.31 -10.78 11.96
N GLU A 15 10.82 -11.45 10.94
CA GLU A 15 10.97 -10.87 9.60
C GLU A 15 9.61 -10.60 8.94
N VAL A 16 8.65 -11.51 9.11
CA VAL A 16 7.27 -11.30 8.61
C VAL A 16 6.62 -10.11 9.31
N ASP A 17 6.76 -10.00 10.64
CA ASP A 17 6.21 -8.90 11.43
C ASP A 17 6.84 -7.55 11.06
N ALA A 18 8.17 -7.49 10.92
CA ALA A 18 8.87 -6.28 10.49
C ALA A 18 8.39 -5.80 9.11
N ARG A 19 8.22 -6.73 8.16
CA ARG A 19 7.70 -6.41 6.82
C ARG A 19 6.24 -5.96 6.88
N LEU A 20 5.41 -6.61 7.69
CA LEU A 20 4.01 -6.20 7.87
C LEU A 20 3.93 -4.79 8.45
N LYS A 21 4.76 -4.47 9.45
CA LYS A 21 4.82 -3.14 10.05
C LYS A 21 5.21 -2.07 9.03
N ASP A 22 6.23 -2.33 8.21
CA ASP A 22 6.64 -1.44 7.11
C ASP A 22 5.50 -1.23 6.09
N ILE A 23 4.78 -2.28 5.71
CA ILE A 23 3.60 -2.18 4.83
C ILE A 23 2.53 -1.28 5.47
N MET A 24 2.23 -1.46 6.75
CA MET A 24 1.22 -0.66 7.44
C MET A 24 1.61 0.82 7.56
N VAL A 25 2.90 1.13 7.76
CA VAL A 25 3.40 2.51 7.75
C VAL A 25 3.18 3.15 6.36
N ARG A 26 3.51 2.44 5.28
CA ARG A 26 3.31 2.96 3.91
C ARG A 26 1.84 3.16 3.57
N ILE A 27 0.96 2.27 4.04
CA ILE A 27 -0.50 2.45 3.90
C ILE A 27 -0.93 3.73 4.64
N HIS A 28 -0.45 3.94 5.86
CA HIS A 28 -0.75 5.14 6.63
C HIS A 28 -0.26 6.39 5.91
N GLU A 29 1.01 6.43 5.47
CA GLU A 29 1.60 7.54 4.72
C GLU A 29 0.73 7.91 3.51
N SER A 30 0.35 6.91 2.70
CA SER A 30 -0.53 7.09 1.54
C SER A 30 -1.88 7.69 1.93
N CYS A 31 -2.53 7.18 2.98
CA CYS A 31 -3.78 7.74 3.47
C CYS A 31 -3.61 9.18 3.97
N THR A 32 -2.47 9.52 4.58
CA THR A 32 -2.22 10.89 5.05
C THR A 32 -1.95 11.85 3.89
N GLU A 33 -1.33 11.40 2.82
CA GLU A 33 -1.05 12.19 1.63
C GLU A 33 -2.35 12.67 0.97
N TYR A 34 -3.29 11.74 0.75
CA TYR A 34 -4.55 12.04 0.06
C TYR A 34 -5.72 12.41 0.97
N GLY A 35 -5.64 12.10 2.27
CA GLY A 35 -6.73 12.27 3.24
C GLY A 35 -6.56 13.43 4.21
N ARG A 36 -5.44 14.17 4.18
CA ARG A 36 -5.16 15.25 5.14
C ARG A 36 -6.09 16.45 4.91
N LYS A 37 -6.77 16.86 5.98
CA LYS A 37 -7.68 18.00 6.06
C LYS A 37 -7.31 18.83 7.29
N GLY A 38 -6.39 19.78 7.11
CA GLY A 38 -5.83 20.56 8.22
C GLY A 38 -5.11 19.65 9.22
N GLU A 39 -5.54 19.66 10.48
CA GLU A 39 -4.97 18.84 11.56
C GLU A 39 -5.56 17.41 11.63
N TYR A 40 -6.57 17.09 10.81
CA TYR A 40 -7.21 15.78 10.79
C TYR A 40 -6.86 14.99 9.51
N ILE A 41 -6.93 13.66 9.60
CA ILE A 41 -6.75 12.76 8.47
C ILE A 41 -8.03 11.96 8.25
N ASP A 42 -8.66 12.17 7.10
CA ASP A 42 -9.78 11.37 6.61
C ASP A 42 -9.26 10.13 5.88
N TYR A 43 -9.13 9.03 6.62
CA TYR A 43 -8.59 7.77 6.09
C TYR A 43 -9.48 7.13 5.03
N VAL A 44 -10.81 7.35 5.08
CA VAL A 44 -11.72 6.77 4.08
C VAL A 44 -11.46 7.44 2.73
N THR A 45 -11.43 8.77 2.71
CA THR A 45 -11.10 9.53 1.50
C THR A 45 -9.68 9.22 1.04
N GLY A 46 -8.71 9.25 1.96
CA GLY A 46 -7.30 9.00 1.65
C GLY A 46 -7.05 7.62 1.05
N ALA A 47 -7.61 6.56 1.66
CA ALA A 47 -7.47 5.19 1.16
C ALA A 47 -8.10 5.00 -0.23
N ASN A 48 -9.29 5.57 -0.44
CA ASN A 48 -9.99 5.46 -1.72
C ASN A 48 -9.21 6.16 -2.85
N ILE A 49 -8.71 7.37 -2.61
CA ILE A 49 -7.92 8.10 -3.61
C ILE A 49 -6.58 7.41 -3.85
N ALA A 50 -5.85 7.02 -2.80
CA ALA A 50 -4.57 6.33 -2.93
C ALA A 50 -4.69 5.03 -3.73
N GLY A 51 -5.70 4.22 -3.43
CA GLY A 51 -5.99 2.98 -4.16
C GLY A 51 -6.36 3.25 -5.62
N PHE A 52 -7.20 4.26 -5.88
CA PHE A 52 -7.60 4.64 -7.22
C PHE A 52 -6.41 5.11 -8.07
N VAL A 53 -5.60 6.05 -7.56
CA VAL A 53 -4.42 6.59 -8.28
C VAL A 53 -3.48 5.46 -8.70
N LYS A 54 -3.15 4.55 -7.78
CA LYS A 54 -2.26 3.42 -8.08
C LYS A 54 -2.77 2.53 -9.21
N VAL A 55 -4.07 2.26 -9.24
CA VAL A 55 -4.69 1.43 -10.30
C VAL A 55 -4.80 2.22 -11.60
N ALA A 56 -5.23 3.48 -11.55
CA ALA A 56 -5.36 4.35 -12.71
C ALA A 56 -4.02 4.56 -13.42
N ASP A 57 -2.95 4.81 -12.68
CA ASP A 57 -1.60 4.94 -13.22
C ASP A 57 -1.14 3.67 -13.92
N ALA A 58 -1.39 2.50 -13.32
CA ALA A 58 -1.08 1.22 -13.93
C ALA A 58 -1.89 0.97 -15.22
N MET A 59 -3.19 1.32 -15.22
CA MET A 59 -4.04 1.22 -16.40
C MET A 59 -3.59 2.16 -17.52
N MET A 60 -3.23 3.41 -17.20
CA MET A 60 -2.71 4.36 -18.18
C MET A 60 -1.37 3.89 -18.77
N ALA A 61 -0.48 3.32 -17.94
CA ALA A 61 0.80 2.79 -18.39
C ALA A 61 0.66 1.55 -19.28
N GLN A 62 -0.37 0.71 -19.05
CA GLN A 62 -0.64 -0.47 -19.86
C GLN A 62 -1.34 -0.15 -21.19
N GLY A 63 -1.87 1.07 -21.35
CA GLY A 63 -2.54 1.54 -22.56
C GLY A 63 -3.97 1.00 -22.71
N VAL A 64 -4.56 1.20 -23.89
CA VAL A 64 -5.86 0.60 -24.24
C VAL A 64 -5.61 -0.85 -24.63
N VAL A 65 -6.05 -1.78 -23.77
CA VAL A 65 -5.98 -3.24 -23.98
C VAL A 65 -7.32 -3.75 -24.47
#